data_AF-A0A8S3GZH3-F1
#
_entry.id   AF-A0A8S3GZH3-F1
#
_cell.length_a   1.000
_cell.length_b   1.000
_cell.length_c   1.000
_cell.angle_alpha   90.00
_cell.angle_beta   90.00
_cell.angle_gamma   90.00
#
_symmetry.space_group_name_H-M   'P 1'
#
loop_
_entity.id
_entity.type
_entity.pdbx_description
1 polymer ?
#
loop_
_entity_poly.entity_id
_entity_poly.type
_entity_poly.pdbx_seq_one_letter_code
_entity_poly.pdbx_strand_id
1 'polypeptide(L)'
;SVTEINNNHHEYAELTKYIEKGRQEQQQRETFSSSNFSNGHELENNTTQLPNELNGFITDNEIDQFTTVVTDNINNFKFRMLSNQQRSRNVTTDTSVQSVFVMLQHFHPELPRFMQLLEDKRTYYENLQDKLNQLKDAREALNALRTEHSERKQQEALERERQRQIQLAQKLDVMRQKKQEYLEYQRQLHLQRLAQQELEMKNRLEQQRQLTLAREQFVQNPQLIKTIHFPV
;
A
#
# COMPACT_ATOMS: atom_id res chain seq x y z
N SER A 1 19.45 52.72 -1.64
CA SER A 1 19.38 51.87 -0.42
C SER A 1 17.96 51.58 0.09
N VAL A 2 16.88 52.03 -0.56
CA VAL A 2 15.49 51.68 -0.15
C VAL A 2 14.76 50.83 -1.20
N THR A 3 15.14 50.94 -2.48
CA THR A 3 14.56 50.19 -3.61
C THR A 3 15.00 48.72 -3.71
N GLU A 4 16.19 48.36 -3.21
CA GLU A 4 16.71 46.98 -3.25
C GLU A 4 16.13 46.06 -2.15
N ILE A 5 15.64 46.63 -1.05
CA ILE A 5 15.02 45.87 0.05
C ILE A 5 13.58 45.48 -0.32
N ASN A 6 12.85 46.35 -1.03
CA ASN A 6 11.47 46.08 -1.47
C ASN A 6 11.38 45.00 -2.56
N ASN A 7 12.35 44.91 -3.47
CA ASN A 7 12.35 43.85 -4.49
C ASN A 7 12.59 42.45 -3.89
N ASN A 8 13.46 42.34 -2.88
CA ASN A 8 13.65 41.09 -2.16
C ASN A 8 12.37 40.63 -1.45
N HIS A 9 11.64 41.55 -0.80
CA HIS A 9 10.41 41.20 -0.08
C HIS A 9 9.29 40.69 -1.01
N HIS A 10 9.22 41.23 -2.23
CA HIS A 10 8.25 40.78 -3.24
C HIS A 10 8.59 39.39 -3.80
N GLU A 11 9.87 39.10 -4.02
CA GLU A 11 10.33 37.80 -4.52
C GLU A 11 10.13 36.68 -3.48
N TYR A 12 10.38 36.97 -2.19
CA TYR A 12 10.05 36.06 -1.09
C TYR A 12 8.53 35.84 -0.93
N ALA A 13 7.71 36.86 -1.16
CA ALA A 13 6.24 36.74 -1.08
C ALA A 13 5.66 35.88 -2.22
N GLU A 14 6.15 36.06 -3.44
CA GLU A 14 5.80 35.23 -4.60
C GLU A 14 6.23 33.77 -4.39
N LEU A 15 7.47 33.53 -3.94
CA LEU A 15 7.97 32.20 -3.60
C LEU A 15 7.13 31.52 -2.51
N THR A 16 6.65 32.27 -1.52
CA THR A 16 5.79 31.73 -0.44
C THR A 16 4.44 31.30 -1.00
N LYS A 17 3.84 32.09 -1.89
CA LYS A 17 2.58 31.76 -2.57
C LYS A 17 2.68 30.49 -3.41
N TYR A 18 3.78 30.31 -4.15
CA TYR A 18 4.01 29.10 -4.95
C TYR A 18 4.19 27.84 -4.10
N ILE A 19 4.84 27.96 -2.94
CA ILE A 19 5.00 26.85 -1.98
C ILE A 19 3.65 26.49 -1.35
N GLU A 20 2.85 27.48 -0.96
CA GLU A 20 1.52 27.30 -0.38
C GLU A 20 0.56 26.62 -1.37
N LYS A 21 0.62 27.01 -2.65
CA LYS A 21 -0.17 26.43 -3.74
C LYS A 21 0.18 24.96 -3.97
N GLY A 22 1.48 24.62 -4.00
CA GLY A 22 1.91 23.23 -4.09
C GLY A 22 1.44 22.38 -2.90
N ARG A 23 1.40 22.96 -1.69
CA ARG A 23 0.89 22.31 -0.48
C ARG A 23 -0.61 22.06 -0.51
N GLN A 24 -1.38 22.95 -1.15
CA GLN A 24 -2.83 22.79 -1.34
C GLN A 24 -3.17 21.75 -2.42
N GLU A 25 -2.44 21.72 -3.53
CA GLU A 25 -2.64 20.72 -4.60
C GLU A 25 -2.31 19.30 -4.11
N GLN A 26 -1.35 19.15 -3.20
CA GLN A 26 -1.00 17.86 -2.61
C GLN A 26 -2.06 17.35 -1.63
N GLN A 27 -2.68 18.24 -0.85
CA GLN A 27 -3.82 17.90 0.01
C GLN A 27 -5.06 17.51 -0.80
N GLN A 28 -5.33 18.19 -1.92
CA GLN A 28 -6.44 17.82 -2.80
C GLN A 28 -6.24 16.41 -3.39
N ARG A 29 -5.03 16.06 -3.83
CA ARG A 29 -4.73 14.69 -4.32
C ARG A 29 -4.90 13.62 -3.24
N GLU A 30 -4.55 13.92 -1.99
CA GLU A 30 -4.74 12.99 -0.86
C GLU A 30 -6.23 12.80 -0.50
N THR A 31 -7.07 13.83 -0.70
CA THR A 31 -8.53 13.72 -0.51
C THR A 31 -9.22 12.92 -1.61
N PHE A 32 -8.77 13.01 -2.88
CA PHE A 32 -9.33 12.23 -4.00
C PHE A 32 -8.90 10.76 -4.01
N SER A 33 -7.71 10.41 -3.48
CA SER A 33 -7.31 9.01 -3.31
C SER A 33 -8.03 8.29 -2.16
N SER A 34 -8.67 9.03 -1.25
CA SER A 34 -9.42 8.46 -0.12
C SER A 34 -10.91 8.27 -0.40
N SER A 35 -11.45 8.81 -1.51
CA SER A 35 -12.88 8.76 -1.82
C SER A 35 -13.30 7.65 -2.80
N ASN A 36 -12.35 6.85 -3.32
CA ASN A 36 -12.65 5.77 -4.28
C ASN A 36 -12.40 4.38 -3.66
N PHE A 37 -13.13 4.05 -2.60
CA PHE A 37 -13.45 2.67 -2.25
C PHE A 37 -14.91 2.60 -1.79
N SER A 38 -15.81 2.81 -2.74
CA SER A 38 -17.22 2.44 -2.64
C SER A 38 -17.58 1.75 -3.94
N ASN A 39 -17.05 0.55 -4.13
CA ASN A 39 -17.67 -0.43 -5.01
C ASN A 39 -18.21 -1.52 -4.11
N GLY A 40 -19.52 -1.49 -3.93
CA GLY A 40 -20.27 -2.60 -3.37
C GLY A 40 -20.04 -3.82 -4.26
N HIS A 41 -19.29 -4.78 -3.75
CA HIS A 41 -19.63 -6.15 -4.04
C HIS A 41 -20.93 -6.42 -3.29
N GLU A 42 -22.01 -6.59 -4.05
CA GLU A 42 -23.19 -7.31 -3.59
C GLU A 42 -22.69 -8.64 -3.05
N LEU A 43 -22.49 -8.71 -1.73
CA LEU A 43 -22.52 -9.96 -1.01
C LEU A 43 -23.95 -10.44 -1.18
N GLU A 44 -24.12 -11.31 -2.16
CA GLU A 44 -25.31 -12.13 -2.30
C GLU A 44 -25.51 -12.77 -0.92
N ASN A 45 -26.44 -12.20 -0.17
CA ASN A 45 -26.85 -12.68 1.14
C ASN A 45 -27.57 -14.00 0.90
N ASN A 46 -26.80 -15.06 0.64
CA ASN A 46 -27.19 -16.38 1.06
C ASN A 46 -27.09 -16.37 2.58
N THR A 47 -28.10 -15.76 3.22
CA THR A 47 -28.66 -16.28 4.46
C THR A 47 -28.92 -17.75 4.18
N THR A 48 -27.89 -18.57 4.36
CA THR A 48 -28.05 -19.99 4.61
C THR A 48 -28.81 -20.02 5.92
N GLN A 49 -30.14 -19.98 5.80
CA GLN A 49 -31.03 -20.49 6.80
C GLN A 49 -30.38 -21.80 7.23
N LEU A 50 -29.88 -21.87 8.46
CA LEU A 50 -29.56 -23.17 9.01
C LEU A 50 -30.85 -23.96 8.89
N PRO A 51 -30.89 -25.07 8.13
CA PRO A 51 -32.06 -25.90 8.14
C PRO A 51 -32.26 -26.31 9.60
N ASN A 52 -33.35 -25.85 10.19
CA ASN A 52 -33.86 -26.28 11.49
C ASN A 52 -34.37 -27.75 11.38
N GLU A 53 -33.70 -28.59 10.59
CA GLU A 53 -34.11 -29.95 10.21
C GLU A 53 -33.44 -31.02 11.06
N LEU A 54 -32.70 -30.64 12.11
CA LEU A 54 -32.15 -31.59 13.08
C LEU A 54 -33.21 -32.19 14.03
N ASN A 55 -34.49 -31.97 13.75
CA ASN A 55 -35.62 -32.51 14.51
C ASN A 55 -36.27 -33.76 13.87
N GLY A 56 -35.72 -34.27 12.74
CA GLY A 56 -36.34 -35.37 11.98
C GLY A 56 -35.45 -36.60 11.76
N PHE A 57 -34.19 -36.58 12.15
CA PHE A 57 -33.35 -37.76 12.03
C PHE A 57 -33.72 -38.75 13.14
N ILE A 58 -34.06 -39.98 12.76
CA ILE A 58 -33.98 -41.16 13.63
C ILE A 58 -32.70 -41.01 14.45
N THR A 59 -32.85 -41.07 15.77
CA THR A 59 -31.75 -40.79 16.69
C THR A 59 -30.64 -41.82 16.49
N ASP A 60 -29.38 -41.43 16.63
CA ASP A 60 -28.26 -42.39 16.56
C ASP A 60 -28.49 -43.59 17.49
N ASN A 61 -29.19 -43.36 18.61
CA ASN A 61 -29.64 -44.40 19.53
C ASN A 61 -30.55 -45.47 18.89
N GLU A 62 -31.47 -45.10 17.99
CA GLU A 62 -32.35 -46.05 17.31
C GLU A 62 -31.59 -46.89 16.27
N ILE A 63 -30.60 -46.29 15.60
CA ILE A 63 -29.71 -46.99 14.66
C ILE A 63 -28.81 -47.96 15.44
N ASP A 64 -28.23 -47.53 16.55
CA ASP A 64 -27.38 -48.34 17.42
C ASP A 64 -28.18 -49.48 18.07
N GLN A 65 -29.42 -49.21 18.50
CA GLN A 65 -30.31 -50.23 19.03
C GLN A 65 -30.66 -51.27 17.96
N PHE A 66 -31.02 -50.83 16.74
CA PHE A 66 -31.32 -51.73 15.64
C PHE A 66 -30.12 -52.61 15.26
N THR A 67 -28.95 -52.01 15.08
CA THR A 67 -27.71 -52.74 14.72
C THR A 67 -27.31 -53.75 15.80
N THR A 68 -27.48 -53.40 17.08
CA THR A 68 -27.26 -54.33 18.20
C THR A 68 -28.22 -55.53 18.12
N VAL A 69 -29.52 -55.28 17.97
CA VAL A 69 -30.54 -56.33 17.88
C VAL A 69 -30.31 -57.24 16.67
N VAL A 70 -29.99 -56.68 15.51
CA VAL A 70 -29.70 -57.46 14.30
C VAL A 70 -28.45 -58.31 14.50
N THR A 71 -27.38 -57.74 15.06
CA THR A 71 -26.12 -58.44 15.30
C THR A 71 -26.31 -59.61 16.28
N ASP A 72 -27.04 -59.40 17.36
CA ASP A 72 -27.34 -60.44 18.35
C ASP A 72 -28.17 -61.58 17.76
N ASN A 73 -29.16 -61.25 16.92
CA ASN A 73 -29.98 -62.25 16.24
C ASN A 73 -29.18 -63.03 15.18
N ILE A 74 -28.31 -62.38 14.41
CA ILE A 74 -27.40 -63.06 13.46
C ILE A 74 -26.44 -63.99 14.20
N ASN A 75 -25.87 -63.54 15.32
CA ASN A 75 -24.99 -64.35 16.14
C ASN A 75 -25.73 -65.55 16.72
N ASN A 76 -26.94 -65.34 17.27
CA ASN A 76 -27.78 -66.42 17.78
C ASN A 76 -28.13 -67.45 16.69
N PHE A 77 -28.53 -66.98 15.51
CA PHE A 77 -28.80 -67.82 14.34
C PHE A 77 -27.58 -68.66 13.97
N LYS A 78 -26.41 -68.02 13.84
CA LYS A 78 -25.14 -68.68 13.53
C LYS A 78 -24.78 -69.74 14.56
N PHE A 79 -24.84 -69.43 15.85
CA PHE A 79 -24.51 -70.38 16.91
C PHE A 79 -25.48 -71.58 16.94
N ARG A 80 -26.77 -71.37 16.68
CA ARG A 80 -27.75 -72.46 16.59
C ARG A 80 -27.56 -73.32 15.35
N MET A 81 -27.28 -72.71 14.20
CA MET A 81 -26.94 -73.44 12.98
C MET A 81 -25.71 -74.33 13.17
N LEU A 82 -24.65 -73.79 13.76
CA LEU A 82 -23.43 -74.54 14.09
C LEU A 82 -23.71 -75.67 15.10
N SER A 83 -24.52 -75.41 16.12
CA SER A 83 -24.89 -76.43 17.11
C SER A 83 -25.69 -77.59 16.50
N ASN A 84 -26.65 -77.29 15.63
CA ASN A 84 -27.42 -78.31 14.90
C ASN A 84 -26.53 -79.13 13.96
N GLN A 85 -25.62 -78.45 13.25
CA GLN A 85 -24.64 -79.11 12.38
C GLN A 85 -23.71 -80.06 13.17
N GLN A 86 -23.14 -79.60 14.29
CA GLN A 86 -22.25 -80.42 15.14
C GLN A 86 -22.96 -81.66 15.70
N ARG A 87 -24.26 -81.54 16.00
CA ARG A 87 -25.08 -82.63 16.52
C ARG A 87 -25.75 -83.47 15.43
N SER A 88 -25.47 -83.19 14.15
CA SER A 88 -26.12 -83.82 12.99
C SER A 88 -27.64 -83.81 13.07
N ARG A 89 -28.22 -82.73 13.63
CA ARG A 89 -29.68 -82.54 13.73
C ARG A 89 -30.20 -81.73 12.54
N ASN A 90 -31.37 -82.10 12.05
CA ASN A 90 -32.03 -81.38 10.97
C ASN A 90 -32.46 -80.00 11.46
N VAL A 91 -31.92 -78.95 10.81
CA VAL A 91 -32.21 -77.54 11.11
C VAL A 91 -33.69 -77.22 11.02
N THR A 92 -34.42 -77.88 10.11
CA THR A 92 -35.87 -77.73 9.92
C THR A 92 -36.67 -78.11 11.16
N THR A 93 -36.12 -78.92 12.07
CA THR A 93 -36.81 -79.31 13.32
C THR A 93 -36.57 -78.33 14.48
N ASP A 94 -35.62 -77.40 14.34
CA ASP A 94 -35.32 -76.41 15.38
C ASP A 94 -36.23 -75.17 15.22
N THR A 95 -37.29 -75.13 16.02
CA THR A 95 -38.25 -74.02 16.07
C THR A 95 -37.61 -72.68 16.42
N SER A 96 -36.48 -72.69 17.14
CA SER A 96 -35.78 -71.44 17.46
C SER A 96 -35.01 -70.90 16.27
N VAL A 97 -34.40 -71.78 15.45
CA VAL A 97 -33.76 -71.36 14.19
C VAL A 97 -34.81 -70.78 13.24
N GLN A 98 -35.98 -71.42 13.14
CA GLN A 98 -37.10 -70.89 12.36
C GLN A 98 -37.55 -69.50 12.86
N SER A 99 -37.68 -69.31 14.17
CA SER A 99 -38.06 -68.02 14.76
C SER A 99 -37.04 -66.91 14.45
N VAL A 100 -35.75 -67.18 14.64
CA VAL A 100 -34.70 -66.20 14.33
C VAL A 100 -34.63 -65.91 12.83
N PHE A 101 -34.82 -66.91 11.97
CA PHE A 101 -34.89 -66.71 10.53
C PHE A 101 -36.04 -65.77 10.12
N VAL A 102 -37.22 -65.96 10.71
CA VAL A 102 -38.37 -65.06 10.49
C VAL A 102 -38.02 -63.64 10.97
N MET A 103 -37.41 -63.47 12.14
CA MET A 103 -36.99 -62.13 12.61
C MET A 103 -35.96 -61.47 11.68
N LEU A 104 -34.96 -62.22 11.20
CA LEU A 104 -33.97 -61.72 10.24
C LEU A 104 -34.62 -61.29 8.92
N GLN A 105 -35.65 -62.01 8.46
CA GLN A 105 -36.42 -61.64 7.27
C GLN A 105 -37.14 -60.29 7.44
N HIS A 106 -37.58 -59.95 8.66
CA HIS A 106 -38.20 -58.66 8.96
C HIS A 106 -37.17 -57.52 9.05
N PHE A 107 -35.94 -57.79 9.50
CA PHE A 107 -34.87 -56.77 9.56
C PHE A 107 -34.24 -56.48 8.20
N HIS A 108 -34.25 -57.46 7.30
CA HIS A 108 -33.66 -57.32 5.96
C HIS A 108 -34.13 -56.08 5.17
N PRO A 109 -35.44 -55.75 5.07
CA PRO A 109 -35.87 -54.53 4.38
C PRO A 109 -35.55 -53.23 5.13
N GLU A 110 -35.37 -53.26 6.45
CA GLU A 110 -35.06 -52.08 7.27
C GLU A 110 -33.58 -51.67 7.16
N LEU A 111 -32.67 -52.63 6.95
CA LEU A 111 -31.22 -52.39 6.82
C LEU A 111 -30.86 -51.36 5.74
N PRO A 112 -31.33 -51.48 4.48
CA PRO A 112 -31.07 -50.48 3.44
C PRO A 112 -31.59 -49.08 3.80
N ARG A 113 -32.71 -48.98 4.52
CA ARG A 113 -33.25 -47.69 4.97
C ARG A 113 -32.30 -47.01 5.94
N PHE A 114 -31.79 -47.75 6.93
CA PHE A 114 -30.82 -47.22 7.88
C PHE A 114 -29.48 -46.88 7.21
N MET A 115 -29.03 -47.67 6.23
CA MET A 115 -27.82 -47.35 5.45
C MET A 115 -27.99 -46.02 4.69
N GLN A 116 -29.09 -45.85 3.97
CA GLN A 116 -29.37 -44.61 3.25
C GLN A 116 -29.40 -43.40 4.20
N LEU A 117 -30.02 -43.54 5.37
CA LEU A 117 -30.07 -42.46 6.34
C LEU A 117 -28.68 -42.06 6.85
N LEU A 118 -27.80 -43.04 7.11
CA LEU A 118 -26.43 -42.78 7.52
C LEU A 118 -25.62 -42.12 6.39
N GLU A 119 -25.86 -42.50 5.15
CA GLU A 119 -25.26 -41.86 3.97
C GLU A 119 -25.72 -40.40 3.84
N ASP A 120 -27.02 -40.14 3.92
CA ASP A 120 -27.58 -38.78 3.86
C ASP A 120 -27.02 -37.88 4.98
N LYS A 121 -26.93 -38.43 6.21
CA LYS A 121 -26.34 -37.74 7.36
C LYS A 121 -24.85 -37.45 7.12
N ARG A 122 -24.11 -38.41 6.59
CA ARG A 122 -22.69 -38.23 6.24
C ARG A 122 -22.54 -37.11 5.19
N THR A 123 -23.31 -37.16 4.11
CA THR A 123 -23.29 -36.13 3.05
C THR A 123 -23.65 -34.75 3.60
N TYR A 124 -24.60 -34.65 4.53
CA TYR A 124 -24.94 -33.39 5.19
C TYR A 124 -23.73 -32.78 5.94
N TYR A 125 -23.03 -33.58 6.73
CA TYR A 125 -21.86 -33.09 7.46
C TYR A 125 -20.65 -32.82 6.56
N GLU A 126 -20.45 -33.61 5.50
CA GLU A 126 -19.43 -33.34 4.47
C GLU A 126 -19.69 -31.98 3.80
N ASN A 127 -20.94 -31.69 3.41
CA ASN A 127 -21.31 -30.39 2.85
C ASN A 127 -21.10 -29.23 3.83
N LEU A 128 -21.39 -29.45 5.12
CA LEU A 128 -21.14 -28.44 6.16
C LEU A 128 -19.64 -28.21 6.35
N GLN A 129 -18.84 -29.28 6.35
CA GLN A 129 -17.40 -29.22 6.43
C GLN A 129 -16.79 -28.48 5.24
N ASP A 130 -17.29 -28.71 4.03
CA ASP A 130 -16.86 -27.99 2.83
C ASP A 130 -17.17 -26.50 2.92
N LYS A 131 -18.35 -26.11 3.43
CA LYS A 131 -18.68 -24.70 3.70
C LYS A 131 -17.74 -24.07 4.73
N LEU A 132 -17.37 -24.80 5.79
CA LEU A 132 -16.41 -24.33 6.78
C LEU A 132 -15.00 -24.14 6.18
N ASN A 133 -14.58 -25.04 5.29
CA ASN A 133 -13.32 -24.91 4.56
C ASN A 133 -13.34 -23.66 3.65
N GLN A 134 -14.42 -23.42 2.91
CA GLN A 134 -14.57 -22.21 2.09
C GLN A 134 -14.46 -20.92 2.92
N LEU A 135 -15.07 -20.88 4.11
CA LEU A 135 -14.97 -19.74 5.01
C LEU A 135 -13.55 -19.53 5.55
N LYS A 136 -12.82 -20.63 5.82
CA LYS A 136 -11.42 -20.57 6.25
C LYS A 136 -10.54 -19.98 5.14
N ASP A 137 -10.71 -20.44 3.91
CA ASP A 137 -9.95 -19.96 2.76
C ASP A 137 -10.26 -18.49 2.46
N ALA A 138 -11.54 -18.09 2.53
CA ALA A 138 -11.95 -16.69 2.36
C ALA A 138 -11.34 -15.78 3.45
N ARG A 139 -11.26 -16.27 4.69
CA ARG A 139 -10.61 -15.54 5.79
C ARG A 139 -9.12 -15.39 5.56
N GLU A 140 -8.45 -16.44 5.08
CA GLU A 140 -7.02 -16.40 4.77
C GLU A 140 -6.73 -15.41 3.64
N ALA A 141 -7.52 -15.44 2.57
CA ALA A 141 -7.43 -14.48 1.47
C ALA A 141 -7.63 -13.03 1.95
N LEU A 142 -8.62 -12.79 2.83
CA LEU A 142 -8.84 -11.46 3.40
C LEU A 142 -7.65 -10.98 4.26
N ASN A 143 -7.04 -11.89 5.02
CA ASN A 143 -5.86 -11.57 5.81
C ASN A 143 -4.67 -11.22 4.92
N ALA A 144 -4.44 -11.98 3.84
CA ALA A 144 -3.40 -11.70 2.85
C ALA A 144 -3.59 -10.31 2.20
N LEU A 145 -4.83 -9.96 1.82
CA LEU A 145 -5.14 -8.63 1.27
C LEU A 145 -4.90 -7.50 2.28
N ARG A 146 -5.20 -7.73 3.56
CA ARG A 146 -4.94 -6.76 4.63
C ARG A 146 -3.45 -6.54 4.86
N THR A 147 -2.66 -7.62 4.86
CA THR A 147 -1.20 -7.52 4.99
C THR A 147 -0.60 -6.79 3.80
N GLU A 148 -0.99 -7.17 2.57
CA GLU A 148 -0.54 -6.51 1.34
C GLU A 148 -0.90 -5.01 1.34
N HIS A 149 -2.13 -4.67 1.72
CA HIS A 149 -2.56 -3.27 1.79
C HIS A 149 -1.75 -2.46 2.82
N SER A 150 -1.48 -3.03 3.99
CA SER A 150 -0.66 -2.40 5.02
C SER A 150 0.78 -2.19 4.53
N GLU A 151 1.37 -3.20 3.90
CA GLU A 151 2.72 -3.12 3.32
C GLU A 151 2.80 -2.08 2.21
N ARG A 152 1.84 -2.06 1.28
CA ARG A 152 1.76 -1.06 0.22
C ARG A 152 1.69 0.35 0.79
N LYS A 153 0.87 0.57 1.82
CA LYS A 153 0.77 1.88 2.49
C LYS A 153 2.10 2.31 3.13
N GLN A 154 2.83 1.37 3.74
CA GLN A 154 4.15 1.66 4.31
C GLN A 154 5.17 1.99 3.21
N GLN A 155 5.19 1.24 2.12
CA GLN A 155 6.07 1.50 0.98
C GLN A 155 5.79 2.87 0.35
N GLU A 156 4.52 3.20 0.10
CA GLU A 156 4.12 4.51 -0.42
C GLU A 156 4.52 5.66 0.53
N ALA A 157 4.45 5.45 1.84
CA ALA A 157 4.90 6.44 2.83
C ALA A 157 6.42 6.67 2.75
N LEU A 158 7.20 5.59 2.67
CA LEU A 158 8.66 5.63 2.54
C LEU A 158 9.09 6.28 1.22
N GLU A 159 8.43 5.95 0.11
CA GLU A 159 8.70 6.56 -1.19
C GLU A 159 8.36 8.06 -1.20
N ARG A 160 7.23 8.45 -0.60
CA ARG A 160 6.86 9.86 -0.46
C ARG A 160 7.88 10.63 0.38
N GLU A 161 8.38 10.03 1.46
CA GLU A 161 9.43 10.64 2.28
C GLU A 161 10.73 10.79 1.49
N ARG A 162 11.15 9.74 0.78
CA ARG A 162 12.33 9.78 -0.09
C ARG A 162 12.20 10.88 -1.15
N GLN A 163 11.05 11.01 -1.80
CA GLN A 163 10.78 12.07 -2.77
C GLN A 163 10.88 13.46 -2.14
N ARG A 164 10.33 13.66 -0.93
CA ARG A 164 10.48 14.92 -0.19
C ARG A 164 11.96 15.24 0.06
N GLN A 165 12.74 14.27 0.53
CA GLN A 165 14.17 14.48 0.79
C GLN A 165 14.93 14.87 -0.49
N ILE A 166 14.64 14.22 -1.62
CA ILE A 166 15.23 14.57 -2.92
C ILE A 166 14.88 16.00 -3.33
N GLN A 167 13.61 16.41 -3.19
CA GLN A 167 13.18 17.78 -3.50
C GLN A 167 13.89 18.81 -2.61
N LEU A 168 14.04 18.52 -1.31
CA LEU A 168 14.77 19.39 -0.39
C LEU A 168 16.25 19.51 -0.78
N ALA A 169 16.90 18.39 -1.12
CA ALA A 169 18.29 18.36 -1.56
C ALA A 169 18.50 19.16 -2.85
N GLN A 170 17.66 18.94 -3.86
CA GLN A 170 17.71 19.70 -5.12
C GLN A 170 17.50 21.20 -4.87
N LYS A 171 16.56 21.59 -4.01
CA LYS A 171 16.34 23.00 -3.66
C LYS A 171 17.56 23.61 -2.97
N LEU A 172 18.22 22.87 -2.08
CA LEU A 172 19.46 23.33 -1.43
C LEU A 172 20.61 23.50 -2.43
N ASP A 173 20.75 22.61 -3.41
CA ASP A 173 21.79 22.72 -4.43
C ASP A 173 21.58 23.94 -5.33
N VAL A 174 20.33 24.22 -5.73
CA VAL A 174 20.00 25.45 -6.47
C VAL A 174 20.32 26.70 -5.63
N MET A 175 20.01 26.69 -4.33
CA MET A 175 20.34 27.81 -3.44
C MET A 175 21.86 28.01 -3.29
N ARG A 176 22.63 26.92 -3.25
CA ARG A 176 24.10 26.98 -3.22
C ARG A 176 24.67 27.57 -4.51
N GLN A 177 24.17 27.12 -5.67
CA GLN A 177 24.58 27.65 -6.97
C GLN A 177 24.28 29.15 -7.08
N LYS A 178 23.04 29.57 -6.78
CA LYS A 178 22.67 31.00 -6.78
C LYS A 178 23.51 31.84 -5.82
N LYS A 179 23.82 31.30 -4.63
CA LYS A 179 24.70 31.98 -3.67
C LYS A 179 26.11 32.16 -4.24
N GLN A 180 26.65 31.15 -4.91
CA GLN A 180 27.97 31.24 -5.53
C GLN A 180 27.97 32.26 -6.68
N GLU A 181 27.00 32.20 -7.58
CA GLU A 181 26.84 33.16 -8.69
C GLU A 181 26.75 34.60 -8.17
N TYR A 182 25.98 34.83 -7.10
CA TYR A 182 25.86 36.15 -6.49
C TYR A 182 27.20 36.66 -5.94
N LEU A 183 27.97 35.80 -5.26
CA LEU A 183 29.29 36.16 -4.73
C LEU A 183 30.30 36.45 -5.85
N GLU A 184 30.26 35.67 -6.93
CA GLU A 184 31.09 35.91 -8.13
C GLU A 184 30.71 37.23 -8.81
N TYR A 185 29.42 37.51 -8.94
CA TYR A 185 28.93 38.78 -9.47
C TYR A 185 29.38 39.98 -8.61
N GLN A 186 29.28 39.88 -7.28
CA GLN A 186 29.80 40.89 -6.36
C GLN A 186 31.31 41.10 -6.52
N ARG A 187 32.08 40.01 -6.70
CA ARG A 187 33.52 40.09 -6.98
C ARG A 187 33.81 40.80 -8.30
N GLN A 188 33.06 40.49 -9.36
CA GLN A 188 33.21 41.15 -10.66
C GLN A 188 32.90 42.64 -10.60
N LEU A 189 31.83 43.04 -9.90
CA LEU A 189 31.50 44.46 -9.68
C LEU A 189 32.61 45.20 -8.93
N HIS A 190 33.18 44.58 -7.89
CA HIS A 190 34.29 45.18 -7.14
C HIS A 190 35.54 45.37 -8.01
N LEU A 191 35.92 44.34 -8.79
CA LEU A 191 37.03 44.42 -9.75
C LEU A 191 36.78 45.48 -10.83
N GLN A 192 35.56 45.59 -11.35
CA GLN A 192 35.19 46.61 -12.33
C GLN A 192 35.35 48.02 -11.76
N ARG A 193 34.89 48.25 -10.52
CA ARG A 193 35.07 49.54 -9.83
C ARG A 193 36.55 49.87 -9.63
N LEU A 194 37.37 48.88 -9.29
CA LEU A 194 38.81 49.07 -9.14
C LEU A 194 39.49 49.41 -10.48
N ALA A 195 39.16 48.69 -11.56
CA ALA A 195 39.67 48.98 -12.90
C ALA A 195 39.26 50.38 -13.41
N GLN A 196 38.05 50.83 -13.08
CA GLN A 196 37.61 52.21 -13.37
C GLN A 196 38.45 53.24 -12.61
N GLN A 197 38.70 53.03 -11.31
CA GLN A 197 39.58 53.90 -10.52
C GLN A 197 41.02 53.93 -11.05
N GLU A 198 41.56 52.79 -11.47
CA GLU A 198 42.89 52.73 -12.10
C GLU A 198 42.93 53.50 -13.43
N LEU A 199 41.91 53.35 -14.27
CA LEU A 199 41.82 54.06 -15.55
C LEU A 199 41.70 55.58 -15.36
N GLU A 200 40.86 56.03 -14.43
CA GLU A 200 40.73 57.44 -14.08
C GLU A 200 42.06 58.01 -13.55
N MET A 201 42.76 57.27 -12.68
CA MET A 201 44.06 57.68 -12.16
C MET A 201 45.12 57.77 -13.26
N LYS A 202 45.15 56.80 -14.18
CA LYS A 202 46.05 56.80 -15.34
C LYS A 202 45.78 57.98 -16.27
N ASN A 203 44.52 58.24 -16.61
CA ASN A 203 44.13 59.39 -17.43
C ASN A 203 44.51 60.73 -16.79
N ARG A 204 44.32 60.85 -15.46
CA ARG A 204 44.74 62.04 -14.70
C ARG A 204 46.25 62.24 -14.72
N LEU A 205 47.02 61.16 -14.57
CA LEU A 205 48.48 61.19 -14.66
C LEU A 205 48.95 61.55 -16.08
N GLU A 206 48.28 61.03 -17.10
CA GLU A 206 48.58 61.33 -18.50
C GLU A 206 48.24 62.78 -18.87
N GLN A 207 47.11 63.31 -18.41
CA GLN A 207 46.80 64.74 -18.53
C GLN A 207 47.86 65.62 -17.85
N GLN A 208 48.30 65.26 -16.64
CA GLN A 208 49.41 65.96 -15.99
C GLN A 208 50.68 65.89 -16.83
N ARG A 209 51.04 64.71 -17.37
CA ARG A 209 52.21 64.56 -18.24
C ARG A 209 52.11 65.44 -19.50
N GLN A 210 50.95 65.48 -20.15
CA GLN A 210 50.72 66.32 -21.33
C GLN A 210 50.83 67.81 -20.99
N LEU A 211 50.30 68.25 -19.84
CA LEU A 211 50.46 69.62 -19.35
C LEU A 211 51.93 69.96 -19.09
N THR A 212 52.70 69.04 -18.50
CA THR A 212 54.14 69.23 -18.27
C THR A 212 54.91 69.32 -19.58
N LEU A 213 54.64 68.44 -20.54
CA LEU A 213 55.26 68.47 -21.88
C LEU A 213 54.86 69.73 -22.67
N ALA A 214 53.60 70.17 -22.61
CA ALA A 214 53.16 71.43 -23.22
C ALA A 214 53.88 72.63 -22.58
N ARG A 215 54.04 72.63 -21.24
CA ARG A 215 54.86 73.63 -20.53
C ARG A 215 56.32 73.60 -20.97
N GLU A 216 56.90 72.43 -21.22
CA GLU A 216 58.26 72.30 -21.77
C GLU A 216 58.37 72.76 -23.24
N GLN A 217 57.34 72.56 -24.07
CA GLN A 217 57.28 73.12 -25.43
C GLN A 217 57.16 74.65 -25.45
N PHE A 218 56.47 75.24 -24.46
CA PHE A 218 56.47 76.69 -24.24
C PHE A 218 57.83 77.25 -23.80
N VAL A 219 58.73 76.42 -23.26
CA VAL A 219 60.11 76.82 -22.89
C VAL A 219 61.08 76.70 -24.08
N GLN A 220 60.78 75.87 -25.09
CA GLN A 220 61.65 75.71 -26.28
C GLN A 220 61.31 76.61 -27.49
N ASN A 221 60.31 77.49 -27.42
CA ASN A 221 60.03 78.46 -28.48
C ASN A 221 59.95 79.90 -27.94
N PRO A 222 61.07 80.64 -27.86
CA PRO A 222 61.10 81.99 -27.32
C PRO A 222 60.90 83.01 -28.43
N GLN A 223 59.71 83.08 -29.05
CA GLN A 223 59.38 84.25 -29.90
C GLN A 223 57.89 84.59 -29.82
N LEU A 224 57.55 85.45 -28.86
CA LEU A 224 56.69 86.64 -28.98
C LEU A 224 56.06 86.97 -27.62
N ILE A 225 56.87 87.54 -26.74
CA ILE A 225 56.35 88.45 -25.72
C ILE A 225 55.95 89.72 -26.47
N LYS A 226 54.64 89.94 -26.63
CA LYS A 226 54.10 91.26 -26.97
C LYS A 226 53.28 91.79 -25.78
N THR A 227 53.94 92.73 -25.11
CA THR A 227 53.40 94.01 -24.63
C THR A 227 52.15 93.97 -23.74
N ILE A 228 52.42 94.21 -22.46
CA ILE A 228 51.52 94.81 -21.48
C ILE A 228 50.84 96.05 -22.09
N HIS A 229 49.51 96.08 -22.10
CA HIS A 229 48.73 97.29 -22.30
C HIS A 229 47.66 97.37 -21.20
N PHE A 230 47.86 98.28 -20.25
CA PHE A 230 46.84 98.74 -19.30
C PHE A 230 46.04 99.88 -19.96
N PRO A 231 44.71 99.92 -19.77
CA PRO A 231 44.00 101.18 -19.68
C PRO A 231 43.26 101.34 -18.34
N VAL A 232 43.06 102.62 -18.05
CA VAL A 232 42.50 103.31 -16.88
C VAL A 232 41.15 102.78 -16.42
#